data_AF-A0A3B8NZR5-F1
#
_entry.id   AF-A0A3B8NZR5-F1
#
_cell.length_a   1.000
_cell.length_b   1.000
_cell.length_c   1.000
_cell.angle_alpha   90.00
_cell.angle_beta   90.00
_cell.angle_gamma   90.00
#
_symmetry.space_group_name_H-M   'P 1'
#
loop_
_entity.id
_entity.type
_entity.pdbx_description
1 polymer ?
#
loop_
_entity_poly.entity_id
_entity_poly.type
_entity_poly.pdbx_seq_one_letter_code
_entity_poly.pdbx_strand_id
1 'polypeptide(L)'
;MSYTYGTGNRLERAVYDGSSLYGDYVYTYGENSAVKTVKVNGSTLLSYRGSTFVWDGRQLTQATKGSETMSYVYGVNGMRLQKTYATSKI
;
A
#
# COMPACT_ATOMS: atom_id res chain seq x y z
N MET A 1 -15.66 -14.09 5.73
CA MET A 1 -14.97 -12.88 6.26
C MET A 1 -14.67 -13.05 7.74
N SER A 2 -13.49 -12.66 8.20
CA SER A 2 -13.09 -12.69 9.62
C SER A 2 -12.28 -11.46 10.03
N TYR A 3 -12.35 -11.10 11.32
CA TYR A 3 -11.67 -9.94 11.90
C TYR A 3 -10.90 -10.36 13.16
N THR A 4 -9.69 -9.86 13.33
CA THR A 4 -8.86 -10.05 14.54
C THR A 4 -8.58 -8.71 15.17
N TYR A 5 -8.83 -8.61 16.48
CA TYR A 5 -8.60 -7.40 17.25
C TYR A 5 -7.50 -7.63 18.29
N GLY A 6 -6.60 -6.66 18.42
CA GLY A 6 -5.55 -6.64 19.42
C GLY A 6 -5.87 -5.74 20.60
N THR A 7 -4.81 -5.29 21.28
CA THR A 7 -4.91 -4.47 22.50
C THR A 7 -5.72 -3.20 22.26
N GLY A 8 -6.66 -2.90 23.17
CA GLY A 8 -7.52 -1.72 23.07
C GLY A 8 -8.54 -1.80 21.92
N ASN A 9 -8.97 -3.01 21.54
CA ASN A 9 -9.93 -3.26 20.46
C ASN A 9 -9.51 -2.71 19.09
N ARG A 10 -8.20 -2.67 18.82
CA ARG A 10 -7.68 -2.24 17.51
C ARG A 10 -7.79 -3.37 16.49
N LEU A 11 -8.23 -3.07 15.27
CA LEU A 11 -8.32 -4.04 14.19
C LEU A 11 -6.92 -4.38 13.65
N GLU A 12 -6.40 -5.56 13.96
CA GLU A 12 -5.06 -5.98 13.52
C GLU A 12 -5.10 -6.81 12.23
N ARG A 13 -6.21 -7.50 11.96
CA ARG A 13 -6.37 -8.30 10.73
C ARG A 13 -7.80 -8.34 10.25
N ALA A 14 -8.01 -8.25 8.94
CA ALA A 14 -9.29 -8.50 8.30
C ALA A 14 -9.09 -9.43 7.10
N VAL A 15 -9.73 -10.59 7.11
CA VAL A 15 -9.68 -11.56 6.01
C VAL A 15 -11.02 -11.53 5.28
N TYR A 16 -10.97 -11.10 4.02
CA TYR A 16 -12.13 -11.12 3.13
C TYR A 16 -11.96 -12.23 2.09
N ASP A 17 -12.91 -13.17 2.10
CA ASP A 17 -12.99 -14.36 1.24
C ASP A 17 -14.17 -14.26 0.23
N GLY A 18 -14.74 -13.07 0.07
CA GLY A 18 -15.91 -12.80 -0.77
C GLY A 18 -15.58 -12.23 -2.15
N SER A 19 -16.54 -12.33 -3.08
CA SER A 19 -16.40 -12.04 -4.52
C SER A 19 -16.10 -10.58 -4.92
N SER A 20 -16.01 -9.65 -3.96
CA SER A 20 -15.81 -8.21 -4.26
C SER A 20 -14.64 -7.56 -3.53
N LEU A 21 -14.16 -8.16 -2.44
CA LEU A 21 -12.98 -7.75 -1.68
C LEU A 21 -12.26 -9.04 -1.29
N TYR A 22 -11.12 -9.34 -1.93
CA TYR A 22 -10.36 -10.57 -1.69
C TYR A 22 -9.02 -10.20 -1.07
N GLY A 23 -8.77 -10.62 0.16
CA GLY A 23 -7.45 -10.44 0.77
C GLY A 23 -7.38 -10.53 2.28
N ASP A 24 -6.19 -10.86 2.75
CA ASP A 24 -5.74 -10.84 4.13
C ASP A 24 -5.06 -9.51 4.44
N TYR A 25 -5.80 -8.60 5.06
CA TYR A 25 -5.33 -7.28 5.45
C TYR A 25 -4.74 -7.35 6.85
N VAL A 26 -3.48 -6.96 7.02
CA VAL A 26 -2.79 -6.91 8.32
C VAL A 26 -2.37 -5.47 8.61
N TYR A 27 -2.83 -4.94 9.73
CA TYR A 27 -2.60 -3.57 10.18
C TYR A 27 -1.56 -3.56 11.28
N THR A 28 -0.61 -2.63 11.22
CA THR A 28 0.25 -2.30 12.36
C THR A 28 -0.01 -0.87 12.80
N TYR A 29 0.18 -0.59 14.09
CA TYR A 29 -0.10 0.70 14.69
C TYR A 29 1.18 1.32 15.27
N GLY A 30 1.27 2.65 15.21
CA GLY A 30 2.30 3.43 15.89
C GLY A 30 1.97 3.68 17.37
N GLU A 31 2.90 4.30 18.09
CA GLU A 31 2.76 4.63 19.52
C GLU A 31 1.55 5.53 19.80
N ASN A 32 1.19 6.40 18.87
CA ASN A 32 0.02 7.28 18.93
C ASN A 32 -1.30 6.59 18.51
N SER A 33 -1.33 5.28 18.36
CA SER A 33 -2.51 4.51 17.89
C SER A 33 -2.88 4.70 16.41
N ALA A 34 -2.11 5.45 15.63
CA ALA A 34 -2.37 5.60 14.19
C ALA A 34 -1.91 4.37 13.42
N VAL A 35 -2.60 4.02 12.33
CA VAL A 35 -2.17 2.94 11.43
C VAL A 35 -0.81 3.31 10.80
N LYS A 36 0.20 2.48 11.04
CA LYS A 36 1.58 2.64 10.57
C LYS A 36 1.85 1.90 9.27
N THR A 37 1.31 0.69 9.11
CA THR A 37 1.40 -0.08 7.86
C THR A 37 0.13 -0.89 7.62
N VAL A 38 -0.20 -1.13 6.35
CA VAL A 38 -1.17 -2.15 5.94
C VAL A 38 -0.50 -3.11 4.97
N LYS A 39 -0.48 -4.39 5.31
CA LYS A 39 -0.12 -5.48 4.38
C LYS A 39 -1.39 -6.12 3.86
N VAL A 40 -1.39 -6.56 2.60
CA VAL A 40 -2.47 -7.31 1.96
C VAL A 40 -1.84 -8.59 1.42
N ASN A 41 -2.35 -9.76 1.84
CA ASN A 41 -1.81 -11.07 1.48
C ASN A 41 -0.29 -11.17 1.71
N GLY A 42 0.19 -10.61 2.82
CA GLY A 42 1.62 -10.58 3.17
C GLY A 42 2.45 -9.46 2.54
N SER A 43 1.91 -8.63 1.64
CA SER A 43 2.64 -7.55 0.93
C SER A 43 2.15 -6.14 1.28
N THR A 44 3.04 -5.16 1.48
CA THR A 44 2.66 -3.75 1.78
C THR A 44 1.81 -3.17 0.64
N LEU A 45 0.63 -2.61 0.95
CA LEU A 45 -0.44 -2.21 0.00
C LEU A 45 0.03 -1.91 -1.45
N LEU A 46 0.02 -2.94 -2.31
CA LEU A 46 0.55 -2.89 -3.68
C LEU A 46 -0.50 -2.46 -4.71
N SER A 47 -1.79 -2.30 -4.34
CA SER A 47 -2.84 -1.88 -5.26
C SER A 47 -4.07 -1.25 -4.60
N TYR A 48 -4.71 -0.30 -5.30
CA TYR A 48 -5.97 0.35 -4.92
C TYR A 48 -6.66 0.96 -6.15
N ARG A 49 -7.96 0.69 -6.34
CA ARG A 49 -8.80 1.25 -7.42
C ARG A 49 -8.15 1.19 -8.82
N GLY A 50 -7.68 0.01 -9.22
CA GLY A 50 -7.03 -0.19 -10.53
C GLY A 50 -5.67 0.48 -10.66
N SER A 51 -5.10 0.96 -9.55
CA SER A 51 -3.74 1.43 -9.48
C SER A 51 -2.87 0.43 -8.73
N THR A 52 -1.61 0.27 -9.12
CA THR A 52 -0.59 -0.49 -8.38
C THR A 52 0.47 0.44 -7.85
N PHE A 53 1.17 0.04 -6.79
CA PHE A 53 2.18 0.84 -6.09
C PHE A 53 3.39 -0.01 -5.74
N VAL A 54 4.58 0.55 -5.91
CA VAL A 54 5.85 -0.02 -5.49
C VAL A 54 6.50 0.94 -4.51
N TRP A 55 6.96 0.39 -3.40
CA TRP A 55 7.53 1.14 -2.28
C TRP A 55 8.95 0.67 -1.99
N ASP A 56 9.82 1.60 -1.63
CA ASP A 56 11.10 1.35 -0.98
C ASP A 56 11.06 1.98 0.43
N GLY A 57 10.89 1.14 1.45
CA GLY A 57 10.60 1.59 2.81
C GLY A 57 9.31 2.43 2.89
N ARG A 58 9.45 3.74 3.17
CA ARG A 58 8.33 4.72 3.20
C ARG A 58 8.22 5.55 1.92
N GLN A 59 9.08 5.32 0.94
CA GLN A 59 9.12 6.09 -0.29
C GLN A 59 8.35 5.35 -1.39
N LEU A 60 7.38 6.02 -1.98
CA LEU A 60 6.68 5.49 -3.15
C LEU A 60 7.60 5.65 -4.36
N THR A 61 8.12 4.55 -4.90
CA THR A 61 9.05 4.55 -6.05
C THR A 61 8.32 4.39 -7.38
N GLN A 62 7.17 3.74 -7.40
CA GLN A 62 6.35 3.60 -8.60
C GLN A 62 4.86 3.57 -8.28
N ALA A 63 4.03 4.13 -9.17
CA ALA A 63 2.60 3.92 -9.18
C ALA A 63 2.12 3.72 -10.63
N THR A 64 1.31 2.70 -10.90
CA THR A 64 0.73 2.48 -12.23
C THR A 64 -0.79 2.59 -12.13
N LYS A 65 -1.45 3.22 -13.11
CA LYS A 65 -2.90 3.30 -13.23
C LYS A 65 -3.30 3.16 -14.69
N GLY A 66 -3.97 2.07 -15.04
CA GLY A 66 -4.21 1.75 -16.45
C GLY A 66 -2.89 1.54 -17.20
N SER A 67 -2.68 2.28 -18.29
CA SER A 67 -1.44 2.25 -19.08
C SER A 67 -0.39 3.26 -18.62
N GLU A 68 -0.69 4.11 -17.64
CA GLU A 68 0.24 5.13 -17.14
C GLU A 68 1.01 4.62 -15.94
N THR A 69 2.34 4.74 -15.99
CA THR A 69 3.25 4.45 -14.89
C THR A 69 3.99 5.72 -14.49
N MET A 70 3.91 6.07 -13.21
CA MET A 70 4.59 7.18 -12.56
C MET A 70 5.75 6.62 -11.75
N SER A 71 6.97 7.06 -12.03
CA SER A 71 8.17 6.68 -11.27
C SER A 71 8.71 7.88 -10.50
N TYR A 72 9.26 7.65 -9.31
CA TYR A 72 9.73 8.69 -8.41
C TYR A 72 11.15 8.40 -7.94
N VAL A 73 11.98 9.45 -7.89
CA VAL A 73 13.35 9.39 -7.34
C VAL A 73 13.44 10.36 -6.17
N TYR A 74 14.09 9.92 -5.08
CA TYR A 74 14.28 10.70 -3.87
C TYR A 74 15.76 10.92 -3.60
N GLY A 75 16.08 12.06 -3.02
CA GLY A 75 17.41 12.37 -2.51
C GLY A 75 17.65 11.70 -1.16
N VAL A 76 18.89 11.73 -0.69
CA VAL A 76 19.31 11.14 0.59
C VAL A 76 18.57 11.71 1.81
N ASN A 77 18.03 12.92 1.69
CA ASN A 77 17.21 13.59 2.71
C ASN A 77 15.73 13.18 2.66
N GLY A 78 15.35 12.27 1.75
CA GLY A 78 13.98 11.82 1.54
C GLY A 78 13.10 12.79 0.75
N MET A 79 13.63 13.90 0.24
CA MET A 79 12.89 14.77 -0.66
C MET A 79 12.80 14.17 -2.06
N ARG A 80 11.61 14.24 -2.66
CA ARG A 80 11.44 13.83 -4.06
C ARG A 80 12.21 14.78 -4.97
N LEU A 81 13.15 14.24 -5.75
CA LEU A 81 13.92 14.96 -6.76
C LEU A 81 13.26 14.91 -8.13
N GLN A 82 12.64 13.77 -8.48
CA GLN A 82 12.09 13.54 -9.80
C GLN A 82 10.76 12.81 -9.76
N LYS A 83 9.90 13.12 -10.75
CA LYS A 83 8.72 12.36 -11.13
C LYS A 83 8.72 12.18 -12.64
N THR A 84 8.64 10.95 -13.12
CA THR A 84 8.62 10.61 -14.55
C THR A 84 7.34 9.87 -14.88
N TYR A 85 6.77 10.11 -16.06
CA TYR A 85 5.60 9.39 -16.56
C TYR A 85 6.01 8.56 -17.77
N ALA A 86 5.59 7.31 -17.79
CA ALA A 86 5.67 6.43 -18.94
C ALA A 86 4.26 5.94 -19.26
N THR A 87 3.88 6.00 -20.52
CA THR A 87 2.65 5.38 -21.00
C THR A 87 3.04 4.17 -21.82
N SER A 88 2.54 3.00 -21.47
CA SER A 88 2.65 1.83 -22.34
C SER A 88 1.77 2.08 -23.56
N LYS A 89 2.37 2.29 -24.74
CA LYS A 89 1.64 2.20 -26.00
C LYS A 89 1.26 0.74 -26.21
N ILE A 90 -0.04 0.49 -26.33
CA ILE A 90 -0.60 -0.78 -26.81
C ILE A 90 -0.45 -0.79 -28.34
#